data_AF-A0A2D6TPM7-F1
#
_entry.id   AF-A0A2D6TPM7-F1
#
_cell.length_a   1.000
_cell.length_b   1.000
_cell.length_c   1.000
_cell.angle_alpha   90.00
_cell.angle_beta   90.00
_cell.angle_gamma   90.00
#
_symmetry.space_group_name_H-M   'P 1'
#
loop_
_entity.id
_entity.type
_entity.pdbx_description
1 polymer ?
#
loop_
_entity_poly.entity_id
_entity_poly.type
_entity_poly.pdbx_seq_one_letter_code
_entity_poly.pdbx_strand_id
1 'polypeptide(L)'
;MYPQTHFLFSFFIASIFVKFGIFDYKIAFFVAFAGLLIDIDHFIVFILRYKEMNIKHAWNKAVNGLYKGRSFIHHYIGIILITLIIILLYYYNKTWFWVIGLGYYSHLFVDYAHLNILKIKEKMTIKEFGIIEKINKFEVLLDIFLIIGIVLLVI
;
A
#
# COMPACT_ATOMS: atom_id res chain seq x y z
N MET A 1 -5.22 -2.82 -2.96
CA MET A 1 -5.34 -2.11 -4.27
C MET A 1 -4.08 -2.42 -5.09
N TYR A 2 -3.80 -1.75 -6.20
CA TYR A 2 -2.54 -1.99 -6.90
C TYR A 2 -1.32 -1.41 -6.16
N PRO A 3 -0.12 -1.99 -6.32
CA PRO A 3 1.13 -1.54 -5.70
C PRO A 3 1.42 -0.05 -5.89
N GLN A 4 1.20 0.49 -7.09
CA GLN A 4 1.46 1.90 -7.37
C GLN A 4 0.56 2.83 -6.56
N THR A 5 -0.69 2.45 -6.31
CA THR A 5 -1.62 3.28 -5.53
C THR A 5 -1.21 3.30 -4.06
N HIS A 6 -0.79 2.16 -3.51
CA HIS A 6 -0.25 2.11 -2.14
C HIS A 6 1.01 2.97 -2.00
N PHE A 7 1.91 2.93 -2.98
CA PHE A 7 3.11 3.77 -3.00
C PHE A 7 2.73 5.26 -3.09
N LEU A 8 1.96 5.66 -4.10
CA LEU A 8 1.59 7.06 -4.35
C LEU A 8 0.78 7.65 -3.21
N PHE A 9 -0.18 6.92 -2.66
CA PHE A 9 -1.00 7.41 -1.56
C PHE A 9 -0.17 7.62 -0.30
N SER A 10 0.71 6.66 0.03
CA SER A 10 1.62 6.78 1.17
C SER A 10 2.59 7.94 0.99
N PHE A 11 3.14 8.12 -0.22
CA PHE A 11 4.01 9.25 -0.53
C PHE A 11 3.29 10.60 -0.44
N PHE A 12 2.05 10.67 -0.94
CA PHE A 12 1.22 11.87 -0.84
C PHE A 12 0.99 12.28 0.61
N ILE A 13 0.55 11.33 1.46
CA ILE A 13 0.37 11.59 2.90
C ILE A 13 1.69 12.05 3.52
N ALA A 14 2.80 11.35 3.27
CA ALA A 14 4.10 11.75 3.81
C ALA A 14 4.55 13.14 3.32
N SER A 15 4.26 13.50 2.06
CA SER A 15 4.60 14.81 1.50
C SER A 15 3.88 15.96 2.20
N ILE A 16 2.67 15.73 2.72
CA ILE A 16 1.97 16.71 3.55
C ILE A 16 2.81 17.01 4.81
N PHE A 17 3.33 15.97 5.48
CA PHE A 17 4.19 16.13 6.66
C PHE A 17 5.52 16.82 6.33
N VAL A 18 6.08 16.57 5.14
CA VAL A 18 7.26 17.30 4.65
C VAL A 18 6.96 18.78 4.49
N LYS A 19 5.80 19.15 3.90
CA LYS A 19 5.39 20.55 3.73
C LYS A 19 5.30 21.30 5.07
N PHE A 20 4.90 20.61 6.12
CA PHE A 20 4.84 21.15 7.49
C PHE A 20 6.17 21.04 8.28
N GLY A 21 7.26 20.60 7.64
CA GLY A 21 8.59 20.57 8.24
C GLY A 21 8.80 19.48 9.29
N ILE A 22 7.98 18.42 9.30
CA ILE A 22 8.11 17.32 10.28
C ILE A 22 9.34 16.44 9.96
N PHE A 23 9.59 16.19 8.67
CA PHE A 23 10.74 15.44 8.16
C PHE A 23 11.01 15.79 6.69
N ASP A 24 12.09 15.26 6.11
CA ASP A 24 12.50 15.53 4.73
C ASP A 24 11.91 14.54 3.71
N TYR A 25 12.09 14.82 2.42
CA TYR A 25 11.63 13.95 1.34
C TYR A 25 12.30 12.56 1.32
N LYS A 26 13.48 12.40 1.94
CA LYS A 26 14.11 11.07 2.06
C LYS A 26 13.26 10.18 2.96
N ILE A 27 12.80 10.70 4.10
CA ILE A 27 11.89 9.97 4.98
C ILE A 27 10.56 9.71 4.29
N ALA A 28 10.00 10.69 3.56
CA ALA A 28 8.76 10.49 2.81
C ALA A 28 8.86 9.36 1.76
N PHE A 29 10.00 9.26 1.08
CA PHE A 29 10.25 8.16 0.14
C PHE A 29 10.28 6.80 0.84
N PHE A 30 10.92 6.70 2.02
CA PHE A 30 10.90 5.48 2.81
C PHE A 30 9.50 5.12 3.33
N VAL A 31 8.68 6.11 3.69
CA VAL A 31 7.25 5.89 4.03
C VAL A 31 6.52 5.26 2.83
N ALA A 32 6.73 5.77 1.62
CA ALA A 32 6.10 5.23 0.42
C ALA A 32 6.50 3.78 0.13
N PHE A 33 7.79 3.48 0.28
CA PHE A 33 8.29 2.10 0.20
C PHE A 33 7.69 1.21 1.28
N ALA A 34 7.62 1.67 2.54
CA ALA A 34 6.99 0.91 3.62
C ALA A 34 5.52 0.60 3.30
N GLY A 35 4.76 1.58 2.81
CA GLY A 35 3.38 1.43 2.36
C GLY A 35 3.18 0.34 1.31
N LEU A 36 4.12 0.24 0.35
CA LEU A 36 4.15 -0.79 -0.68
C LEU A 36 4.54 -2.17 -0.13
N LEU A 37 5.56 -2.22 0.74
CA LEU A 37 6.14 -3.48 1.23
C LEU A 37 5.21 -4.24 2.19
N ILE A 38 4.20 -3.57 2.74
CA ILE A 38 3.20 -4.23 3.59
C ILE A 38 2.52 -5.38 2.86
N ASP A 39 2.25 -5.24 1.55
CA ASP A 39 1.62 -6.27 0.70
C ASP A 39 2.47 -7.53 0.50
N ILE A 40 3.75 -7.53 0.91
CA ILE A 40 4.58 -8.74 0.87
C ILE A 40 3.99 -9.82 1.77
N ASP A 41 3.25 -9.45 2.80
CA ASP A 41 2.50 -10.37 3.64
C ASP A 41 1.60 -11.34 2.83
N HIS A 42 0.94 -10.88 1.78
CA HIS A 42 0.09 -11.70 0.92
C HIS A 42 0.92 -12.74 0.15
N PHE A 43 2.14 -12.38 -0.26
CA PHE A 43 3.07 -13.32 -0.87
C PHE A 43 3.59 -14.34 0.14
N ILE A 44 3.85 -13.94 1.39
CA ILE A 44 4.22 -14.87 2.46
C ILE A 44 3.09 -15.87 2.71
N VAL A 45 1.84 -15.40 2.82
CA VAL A 45 0.69 -16.31 3.02
C VAL A 45 0.49 -17.22 1.81
N PHE A 46 0.74 -16.73 0.59
CA PHE A 46 0.76 -17.56 -0.60
C PHE A 46 1.78 -18.70 -0.50
N ILE A 47 3.03 -18.40 -0.16
CA ILE A 47 4.09 -19.41 0.04
C ILE A 47 3.67 -20.42 1.11
N LEU A 48 3.16 -19.94 2.24
CA LEU A 48 2.76 -20.81 3.35
C LEU A 48 1.64 -21.77 2.95
N ARG A 49 0.68 -21.31 2.13
CA ARG A 49 -0.49 -22.08 1.71
C ARG A 49 -0.21 -23.02 0.55
N TYR A 50 0.51 -22.57 -0.48
CA TYR A 50 0.74 -23.32 -1.71
C TYR A 50 2.10 -24.01 -1.76
N LYS A 51 3.02 -23.70 -0.82
CA LYS A 51 4.39 -24.21 -0.78
C LYS A 51 5.19 -23.91 -2.06
N GLU A 52 4.87 -22.79 -2.71
CA GLU A 52 5.49 -22.36 -3.96
C GLU A 52 6.07 -20.94 -3.82
N MET A 53 7.32 -20.75 -4.26
CA MET A 53 8.01 -19.45 -4.27
C MET A 53 8.02 -18.83 -5.67
N ASN A 54 6.83 -18.63 -6.24
CA ASN A 54 6.68 -18.06 -7.58
C ASN A 54 5.79 -16.81 -7.55
N ILE A 55 6.41 -15.63 -7.65
CA ILE A 55 5.70 -14.33 -7.62
C ILE A 55 4.68 -14.22 -8.75
N LYS A 56 5.02 -14.66 -9.96
CA LYS A 56 4.11 -14.62 -11.12
C LYS A 56 2.85 -15.43 -10.86
N HIS A 57 3.00 -16.61 -10.26
CA HIS A 57 1.85 -17.46 -9.91
C HIS A 57 1.01 -16.86 -8.79
N ALA A 58 1.67 -16.33 -7.74
CA ALA A 58 1.00 -15.65 -6.64
C ALA A 58 0.16 -14.46 -7.14
N TRP A 59 0.77 -13.62 -7.97
CA TRP A 59 0.12 -12.47 -8.59
C TRP A 59 -1.10 -12.87 -9.41
N ASN A 60 -0.94 -13.80 -10.35
CA ASN A 60 -2.03 -14.24 -11.21
C ASN A 60 -3.19 -14.87 -10.43
N LYS A 61 -2.91 -15.61 -9.36
CA LYS A 61 -3.95 -16.17 -8.48
C LYS A 61 -4.68 -15.09 -7.70
N ALA A 62 -3.96 -14.08 -7.19
CA ALA A 62 -4.56 -12.94 -6.49
C ALA A 62 -5.47 -12.12 -7.43
N VAL A 63 -4.98 -11.74 -8.61
CA VAL A 63 -5.74 -10.95 -9.61
C VAL A 63 -6.98 -11.71 -10.13
N ASN A 64 -6.92 -13.03 -10.21
CA ASN A 64 -8.08 -13.84 -10.60
C ASN A 64 -9.06 -14.11 -9.44
N GLY A 65 -8.81 -13.58 -8.24
CA GLY A 65 -9.70 -13.72 -7.08
C GLY A 65 -9.76 -15.14 -6.52
N LEU A 66 -8.84 -16.02 -6.93
CA LEU A 66 -8.70 -17.40 -6.42
C LEU A 66 -8.05 -17.43 -5.03
N TYR A 67 -7.51 -16.29 -4.60
CA TYR A 67 -6.94 -16.07 -3.29
C TYR A 67 -7.39 -14.71 -2.76
N LYS A 68 -8.22 -14.71 -1.71
CA LYS A 68 -8.76 -13.51 -1.03
C LYS A 68 -8.34 -13.42 0.44
N GLY A 69 -7.22 -14.04 0.79
CA GLY A 69 -6.77 -14.08 2.19
C GLY A 69 -6.16 -12.75 2.59
N ARG A 70 -6.95 -11.86 3.20
CA ARG A 70 -6.39 -10.80 4.07
C ARG A 70 -5.47 -11.48 5.08
N SER A 71 -4.21 -11.05 5.11
CA SER A 71 -3.23 -11.58 6.04
C SER A 71 -3.57 -11.21 7.49
N PHE A 72 -2.83 -11.76 8.44
CA PHE A 72 -2.95 -11.44 9.86
C PHE A 72 -2.89 -9.93 10.15
N ILE A 73 -1.98 -9.19 9.51
CA ILE A 73 -1.77 -7.76 9.78
C ILE A 73 -2.95 -6.89 9.34
N HIS A 74 -3.84 -7.42 8.48
CA HIS A 74 -5.06 -6.72 8.09
C HIS A 74 -6.22 -6.95 9.05
N HIS A 75 -6.16 -7.91 9.96
CA HIS A 75 -7.24 -8.19 10.93
C HIS A 75 -7.07 -7.36 12.20
N TYR A 76 -8.16 -7.11 12.93
CA TYR A 76 -8.17 -6.27 14.14
C TYR A 76 -7.05 -6.60 15.13
N ILE A 77 -6.83 -7.88 15.43
CA ILE A 77 -5.78 -8.31 16.36
C ILE A 77 -4.39 -7.96 15.81
N GLY A 78 -4.15 -8.20 14.51
CA GLY A 78 -2.89 -7.80 13.86
C GLY A 78 -2.70 -6.29 13.87
N ILE A 79 -3.74 -5.52 13.57
CA ILE A 79 -3.73 -4.04 13.61
C ILE A 79 -3.36 -3.55 15.02
N ILE A 80 -3.95 -4.12 16.07
CA ILE A 80 -3.64 -3.75 17.46
C ILE A 80 -2.18 -4.05 17.78
N LEU A 81 -1.67 -5.23 17.42
CA LEU A 81 -0.27 -5.61 17.69
C LEU A 81 0.73 -4.72 16.95
N ILE A 82 0.50 -4.46 15.65
CA ILE A 82 1.38 -3.58 14.87
C ILE A 82 1.32 -2.14 15.40
N THR A 83 0.13 -1.67 15.81
CA THR A 83 -0.04 -0.35 16.44
C THR A 83 0.78 -0.25 17.73
N LEU A 84 0.76 -1.28 18.57
CA LEU A 84 1.57 -1.31 19.79
C LEU A 84 3.07 -1.22 19.48
N ILE A 85 3.54 -1.95 18.47
CA ILE A 85 4.93 -1.90 18.00
C ILE A 85 5.28 -0.49 17.50
N ILE A 86 4.40 0.15 16.72
CA ILE A 86 4.59 1.53 16.24
C ILE A 86 4.69 2.50 17.41
N ILE A 87 3.83 2.37 18.43
CA ILE A 87 3.89 3.21 19.64
C ILE A 87 5.23 3.03 20.36
N LEU A 88 5.73 1.80 20.50
CA LEU A 88 7.05 1.56 21.10
C LEU A 88 8.18 2.16 20.25
N LEU A 89 8.08 2.10 18.92
CA LEU A 89 9.03 2.71 18.00
C LEU A 89 9.11 4.23 18.16
N TYR A 90 8.02 4.91 18.54
CA TYR A 90 8.05 6.35 18.80
C TYR A 90 9.09 6.74 19.85
N TYR A 91 9.21 5.93 20.91
CA TYR A 91 10.16 6.16 22.00
C TYR A 91 11.58 5.71 21.65
N TYR A 92 11.73 4.70 20.79
CA TYR A 92 13.03 4.16 20.40
C TYR A 92 13.71 4.95 19.26
N ASN A 93 12.98 5.19 18.17
CA ASN A 93 13.48 5.88 17.00
C ASN A 93 12.33 6.54 16.21
N LYS A 94 12.26 7.87 16.30
CA LYS A 94 11.21 8.67 15.64
C LYS A 94 11.19 8.52 14.13
N THR A 95 12.33 8.30 13.47
CA THR A 95 12.38 8.08 12.02
C THR A 95 11.66 6.79 11.64
N TRP A 96 11.96 5.68 12.31
CA TRP A 96 11.29 4.40 12.05
C TRP A 96 9.81 4.44 12.45
N PHE A 97 9.46 5.17 13.50
CA PHE A 97 8.08 5.46 13.84
C PHE A 97 7.32 6.11 12.66
N TRP A 98 7.88 7.17 12.06
CA TRP A 98 7.23 7.81 10.91
C TRP A 98 7.16 6.89 9.70
N VAL A 99 8.25 6.23 9.35
CA VAL A 99 8.33 5.32 8.19
C VAL A 99 7.31 4.19 8.30
N ILE A 100 7.33 3.46 9.41
CA ILE A 100 6.46 2.31 9.60
C ILE A 100 5.03 2.76 9.90
N GLY A 101 4.85 3.76 10.75
CA GLY A 101 3.54 4.26 11.14
C GLY A 101 2.75 4.82 9.97
N LEU A 102 3.31 5.80 9.26
CA LEU A 102 2.62 6.38 8.11
C LEU A 102 2.42 5.36 7.01
N GLY A 103 3.44 4.56 6.66
CA GLY A 103 3.32 3.53 5.62
C GLY A 103 2.24 2.50 5.95
N TYR A 104 2.17 2.07 7.21
CA TYR A 104 1.17 1.11 7.68
C TYR A 104 -0.25 1.65 7.63
N TYR A 105 -0.48 2.82 8.21
CA TYR A 105 -1.83 3.36 8.25
C TYR A 105 -2.31 3.89 6.90
N SER A 106 -1.43 4.43 6.05
CA SER A 106 -1.80 4.81 4.69
C SER A 106 -2.19 3.59 3.88
N HIS A 107 -1.44 2.49 3.99
CA HIS A 107 -1.75 1.23 3.35
C HIS A 107 -3.13 0.71 3.77
N LEU A 108 -3.37 0.58 5.08
CA LEU A 108 -4.67 0.13 5.60
C LEU A 108 -5.81 1.05 5.17
N PHE A 109 -5.59 2.37 5.21
CA PHE A 109 -6.61 3.32 4.79
C PHE A 109 -7.03 3.07 3.34
N VAL A 110 -6.07 2.93 2.42
CA VAL A 110 -6.34 2.63 1.00
C VAL A 110 -7.18 1.36 0.87
N ASP A 111 -6.85 0.32 1.63
CA ASP A 111 -7.54 -0.97 1.57
C ASP A 111 -8.94 -0.99 2.19
N TYR A 112 -9.19 -0.14 3.19
CA TYR A 112 -10.45 -0.11 3.95
C TYR A 112 -11.39 1.04 3.59
N ALA A 113 -10.89 2.16 3.07
CA ALA A 113 -11.68 3.37 2.86
C ALA A 113 -12.67 3.28 1.68
N HIS A 114 -12.62 2.20 0.89
CA HIS A 114 -13.53 1.98 -0.24
C HIS A 114 -13.66 3.21 -1.15
N LEU A 115 -12.51 3.82 -1.51
CA LEU A 115 -12.41 5.16 -2.10
C LEU A 115 -13.14 5.36 -3.43
N ASN A 116 -13.67 4.31 -4.05
CA ASN A 116 -14.43 4.37 -5.31
C ASN A 116 -15.85 4.95 -5.12
N ILE A 117 -15.91 6.22 -4.73
CA ILE A 117 -17.15 6.99 -4.51
C ILE A 117 -18.00 7.03 -5.78
N LEU A 118 -17.35 7.12 -6.95
CA LEU A 118 -17.98 7.16 -8.27
C LEU A 118 -18.52 5.79 -8.73
N LYS A 119 -18.32 4.71 -7.95
CA LYS A 119 -18.76 3.34 -8.25
C LYS A 119 -18.34 2.85 -9.64
N ILE A 120 -17.20 3.30 -10.15
CA ILE A 120 -16.67 2.88 -11.45
C ILE A 120 -16.25 1.42 -11.34
N LYS A 121 -16.90 0.54 -12.12
CA LYS A 121 -16.66 -0.90 -12.13
C LYS A 121 -15.82 -1.38 -13.31
N GLU A 122 -15.54 -0.48 -14.25
CA GLU A 122 -14.81 -0.80 -15.47
C GLU A 122 -13.37 -1.19 -15.16
N LYS A 123 -12.97 -2.36 -15.63
CA LYS A 123 -11.62 -2.90 -15.46
C LYS A 123 -10.97 -3.05 -16.82
N MET A 124 -9.72 -2.61 -16.92
CA MET A 124 -8.84 -2.92 -18.04
C MET A 124 -8.04 -4.17 -17.67
N THR A 125 -8.01 -5.15 -18.57
CA THR A 125 -7.17 -6.34 -18.39
C THR A 125 -5.98 -6.26 -19.33
N ILE A 126 -4.77 -6.31 -18.77
CA ILE A 126 -3.51 -6.30 -19.51
C ILE A 126 -2.82 -7.64 -19.24
N LYS A 127 -2.23 -8.24 -20.27
CA LYS A 127 -1.48 -9.49 -20.14
C LYS A 127 -0.14 -9.36 -20.84
N GLU A 128 0.92 -9.30 -20.04
CA GLU A 128 2.30 -9.15 -20.52
C GLU A 128 3.18 -10.23 -19.88
N PHE A 129 4.03 -10.89 -20.68
CA PHE A 129 4.93 -11.96 -20.22
C PHE A 129 4.25 -13.06 -19.36
N GLY A 130 2.93 -13.25 -19.51
CA GLY A 130 2.13 -14.19 -18.74
C GLY A 130 1.76 -13.72 -17.32
N ILE A 131 2.01 -12.47 -16.97
CA ILE A 131 1.42 -11.78 -15.82
C ILE A 131 0.09 -11.16 -16.28
N ILE A 132 -0.94 -11.29 -15.47
CA ILE A 132 -2.27 -10.72 -15.72
C ILE A 132 -2.47 -9.56 -14.76
N GLU A 133 -2.83 -8.41 -15.29
CA GLU A 133 -3.26 -7.24 -14.52
C GLU A 133 -4.72 -6.91 -14.87
N LYS A 134 -5.50 -6.54 -13.87
CA LYS A 134 -6.91 -6.12 -13.96
C LYS A 134 -7.11 -4.80 -13.22
N ILE A 135 -6.66 -3.71 -13.84
CA ILE A 135 -6.67 -2.38 -13.25
C ILE A 135 -8.07 -1.77 -13.37
N ASN A 136 -8.61 -1.28 -12.25
CA ASN A 136 -9.85 -0.50 -12.26
C ASN A 136 -9.55 0.91 -12.79
N LYS A 137 -10.35 1.43 -13.73
CA LYS A 137 -10.19 2.81 -14.21
C LYS A 137 -10.22 3.86 -13.09
N PHE A 138 -10.95 3.58 -12.00
CA PHE A 138 -10.93 4.42 -10.81
C PHE A 138 -9.53 4.54 -10.19
N GLU A 139 -8.78 3.43 -10.11
CA GLU A 139 -7.45 3.44 -9.51
C GLU A 139 -6.49 4.28 -10.36
N VAL A 140 -6.58 4.19 -11.69
CA VAL A 140 -5.79 5.05 -12.60
C VAL A 140 -6.10 6.53 -12.36
N LEU A 141 -7.39 6.88 -12.24
CA LEU A 141 -7.81 8.26 -11.96
C LEU A 141 -7.28 8.74 -10.59
N LEU A 142 -7.37 7.88 -9.58
CA LEU A 142 -6.85 8.17 -8.24
C LEU A 142 -5.34 8.40 -8.28
N ASP A 143 -4.58 7.56 -8.98
CA ASP A 143 -3.14 7.71 -9.14
C ASP A 143 -2.78 9.05 -9.80
N ILE A 144 -3.52 9.47 -10.84
CA ILE A 144 -3.35 10.78 -11.47
C ILE A 144 -3.58 11.92 -10.48
N PHE A 145 -4.66 11.87 -9.69
CA PHE A 145 -4.92 12.89 -8.67
C PHE A 145 -3.86 12.93 -7.58
N LEU A 146 -3.35 11.77 -7.16
CA LEU A 146 -2.26 11.67 -6.19
C LEU A 146 -0.98 12.32 -6.73
N ILE A 147 -0.62 12.05 -7.99
CA ILE A 147 0.55 12.68 -8.64
C ILE A 147 0.39 14.20 -8.68
N ILE A 148 -0.77 14.71 -9.11
CA ILE A 148 -1.04 16.16 -9.12
C ILE A 148 -0.90 16.74 -7.71
N GLY A 149 -1.49 16.10 -6.71
CA GLY A 149 -1.40 16.51 -5.31
C GLY A 149 0.05 16.55 -4.79
N ILE A 150 0.85 15.54 -5.11
CA ILE A 150 2.28 15.48 -4.76
C ILE A 150 3.03 16.65 -5.41
N VAL A 151 2.84 16.89 -6.71
CA VAL A 151 3.50 18.00 -7.42
C VAL A 151 3.16 19.34 -6.79
N LEU A 152 1.88 19.58 -6.45
CA LEU A 152 1.45 20.81 -5.79
C LEU A 152 2.02 20.99 -4.38
N LEU A 153 2.32 19.91 -3.66
CA LEU A 153 2.96 19.97 -2.35
C LEU A 153 4.45 20.28 -2.45
N VAL A 154 5.10 19.76 -3.49
CA VAL A 154 6.55 19.90 -3.72
C VAL A 154 6.93 21.30 -4.21
N ILE A 155 6.09 21.93 -5.02
CA ILE A 155 6.24 23.33 -5.46
C ILE A 155 6.00 24.30 -4.29
#